data_AF-A0A1Q3H4S9-F1
#
_entry.id   AF-A0A1Q3H4S9-F1
#
_cell.length_a   1.000
_cell.length_b   1.000
_cell.length_c   1.000
_cell.angle_alpha   90.00
_cell.angle_beta   90.00
_cell.angle_gamma   90.00
#
_symmetry.space_group_name_H-M   'P 1'
#
loop_
_entity.id
_entity.type
_entity.pdbx_description
1 polymer ?
#
loop_
_entity_poly.entity_id
_entity_poly.type
_entity_poly.pdbx_seq_one_letter_code
_entity_poly.pdbx_strand_id
1 'polypeptide(L)'
;MICGLTLSFGYTQNDDLEKEKLADQFLEQTKMSDLFKNALSTYQEQFFPEEFNIGFWNDIQQKLNQKKTYYQQEIKKALLVHLSTYELTLLTTPPSEKRDSLLNKVNEEQSQKMYELIYDMGRPILKDIVTEITQKLQEKKLYKHNIPLADYARFRLGKFINYYYLNNVPVFTIRKQGQQIEYNKSDRTKTTFAFDWKDTYYNLFITEISPKPKRLYLPFINDSLRYEIYYIKGNTYYYQMKVKGISWFSKAIKLPESIEYADYHVGWTRKEKDSFMEDCVNNKKLKALSKTEAQKACACTRLKLEELYPLYAILPKNLDEKITDMIISCLYRYR
;
A
#
# COMPACT_ATOMS: atom_id res chain seq x y z
N MET A 1 -31.66 48.05 36.16
CA MET A 1 -31.71 46.78 35.40
C MET A 1 -30.29 46.49 34.93
N ILE A 2 -29.49 45.85 35.79
CA ILE A 2 -28.06 45.59 35.58
C ILE A 2 -27.87 44.07 35.49
N CYS A 3 -27.08 43.68 34.49
CA CYS A 3 -26.31 42.44 34.31
C CYS A 3 -27.01 41.08 34.34
N GLY A 4 -26.85 40.38 33.21
CA GLY A 4 -27.00 38.94 33.08
C GLY A 4 -26.39 38.39 31.79
N LEU A 5 -25.31 39.00 31.28
CA LEU A 5 -24.47 38.38 30.25
C LEU A 5 -23.49 37.45 30.95
N THR A 6 -23.91 36.20 31.12
CA THR A 6 -23.12 35.15 31.72
C THR A 6 -21.90 34.81 30.85
N LEU A 7 -20.74 34.93 31.49
CA LEU A 7 -19.40 34.53 31.06
C LEU A 7 -19.38 33.06 30.63
N SER A 8 -19.67 32.77 29.36
CA SER A 8 -19.37 31.48 28.72
C SER A 8 -18.08 31.54 27.86
N PHE A 9 -17.52 32.74 27.65
CA PHE A 9 -16.31 32.95 26.86
C PHE A 9 -15.01 32.46 27.52
N GLY A 10 -14.96 32.36 28.85
CA GLY A 10 -13.74 31.98 29.57
C GLY A 10 -13.44 30.48 29.58
N TYR A 11 -14.46 29.63 29.50
CA TYR A 11 -14.27 28.18 29.51
C TYR A 11 -13.85 27.64 28.14
N THR A 12 -14.41 28.18 27.05
CA THR A 12 -14.05 27.77 25.69
C THR A 12 -12.65 28.23 25.29
N GLN A 13 -12.22 29.44 25.71
CA GLN A 13 -10.88 29.94 25.40
C GLN A 13 -9.76 29.16 26.13
N ASN A 14 -10.00 28.72 27.36
CA ASN A 14 -9.02 27.92 28.09
C ASN A 14 -8.85 26.52 27.49
N ASP A 15 -9.93 25.91 27.02
CA ASP A 15 -9.88 24.59 26.37
C ASP A 15 -9.11 24.65 25.04
N ASP A 16 -9.34 25.68 24.21
CA ASP A 16 -8.62 25.85 22.93
C ASP A 16 -7.11 26.05 23.14
N LEU A 17 -6.71 26.86 24.13
CA LEU A 17 -5.29 27.10 24.45
C LEU A 17 -4.59 25.84 24.99
N GLU A 18 -5.26 25.09 25.86
CA GLU A 18 -4.74 23.81 26.38
C GLU A 18 -4.59 22.80 25.24
N LYS A 19 -5.57 22.74 24.36
CA LYS A 19 -5.57 21.87 23.18
C LYS A 19 -4.43 22.20 22.22
N GLU A 20 -4.16 23.48 21.97
CA GLU A 20 -3.00 23.93 21.19
C GLU A 20 -1.67 23.50 21.82
N LYS A 21 -1.51 23.71 23.13
CA LYS A 21 -0.31 23.31 23.88
C LYS A 21 -0.07 21.80 23.79
N LEU A 22 -1.12 21.00 23.94
CA LEU A 22 -1.01 19.54 23.85
C LEU A 22 -0.69 19.09 22.41
N ALA A 23 -1.25 19.73 21.39
CA ALA A 23 -0.90 19.44 20.00
C ALA A 23 0.58 19.77 19.69
N ASP A 24 1.10 20.87 20.22
CA ASP A 24 2.52 21.21 20.11
C ASP A 24 3.40 20.19 20.83
N GLN A 25 3.03 19.80 22.05
CA GLN A 25 3.74 18.75 22.80
C GLN A 25 3.75 17.41 22.05
N PHE A 26 2.64 17.03 21.41
CA PHE A 26 2.58 15.84 20.57
C PHE A 26 3.56 15.92 19.39
N LEU A 27 3.66 17.08 18.75
CA LEU A 27 4.58 17.31 17.63
C LEU A 27 6.05 17.37 18.05
N GLU A 28 6.33 17.76 19.29
CA GLU A 28 7.68 17.69 19.86
C GLU A 28 8.10 16.23 20.14
N GLN A 29 7.16 15.41 20.64
CA GLN A 29 7.40 13.99 20.92
C GLN A 29 7.45 13.16 19.63
N THR A 30 6.65 13.51 18.62
CA THR A 30 6.56 12.80 17.34
C THR A 30 7.53 13.42 16.34
N LYS A 31 8.68 12.78 16.14
CA LYS A 31 9.68 13.27 15.19
C LYS A 31 9.12 13.24 13.77
N MET A 32 9.07 14.40 13.11
CA MET A 32 8.66 14.52 11.70
C MET A 32 9.48 13.62 10.75
N SER A 33 10.75 13.36 11.08
CA SER A 33 11.59 12.43 10.31
C SER A 33 10.99 11.03 10.24
N ASP A 34 10.36 10.58 11.32
CA ASP A 34 9.79 9.24 11.42
C ASP A 34 8.49 9.16 10.61
N LEU A 35 7.69 10.23 10.64
CA LEU A 35 6.50 10.36 9.78
C LEU A 35 6.88 10.36 8.29
N PHE A 36 7.91 11.11 7.89
CA PHE A 36 8.38 11.11 6.50
C PHE A 36 8.89 9.74 6.07
N LYS A 37 9.67 9.07 6.93
CA LYS A 37 10.17 7.72 6.66
C LYS A 37 9.04 6.72 6.46
N ASN A 38 8.03 6.74 7.33
CA ASN A 38 6.86 5.86 7.22
C ASN A 38 6.01 6.16 5.97
N ALA A 39 5.85 7.44 5.63
CA ALA A 39 5.14 7.86 4.42
C ALA A 39 5.88 7.39 3.15
N LEU A 40 7.21 7.52 3.11
CA LEU A 40 8.04 7.07 1.99
C LEU A 40 8.06 5.55 1.87
N SER A 41 8.20 4.82 2.97
CA SER A 41 8.26 3.35 2.95
C SER A 41 7.00 2.76 2.31
N THR A 42 5.84 3.38 2.55
CA THR A 42 4.56 3.00 1.93
C THR A 42 4.62 2.97 0.39
N TYR A 43 5.39 3.86 -0.24
CA TYR A 43 5.57 3.90 -1.69
C TYR A 43 6.77 3.10 -2.17
N GLN A 44 7.85 3.02 -1.38
CA GLN A 44 9.01 2.17 -1.69
C GLN A 44 8.66 0.69 -1.71
N GLU A 45 7.69 0.29 -0.90
CA GLU A 45 7.13 -1.05 -0.90
C GLU A 45 6.14 -1.30 -2.05
N GLN A 46 5.93 -0.39 -3.00
CA GLN A 46 5.06 -0.67 -4.16
C GLN A 46 5.90 -1.27 -5.30
N PHE A 47 5.32 -2.20 -6.07
CA PHE A 47 6.03 -2.88 -7.16
C PHE A 47 6.53 -1.97 -8.28
N PHE A 48 5.99 -0.77 -8.38
CA PHE A 48 6.34 0.18 -9.44
C PHE A 48 6.36 1.58 -8.85
N PRO A 49 7.27 1.75 -7.89
CA PRO A 49 8.49 2.44 -8.24
C PRO A 49 9.80 1.64 -8.10
N GLU A 50 9.80 0.31 -8.32
CA GLU A 50 11.05 -0.51 -8.30
C GLU A 50 12.14 0.00 -9.26
N GLU A 51 11.76 0.75 -10.30
CA GLU A 51 12.68 1.39 -11.25
C GLU A 51 13.32 2.70 -10.76
N PHE A 52 12.98 3.14 -9.55
CA PHE A 52 13.52 4.36 -8.97
C PHE A 52 14.71 4.03 -8.08
N ASN A 53 15.85 4.61 -8.44
CA ASN A 53 17.08 4.42 -7.68
C ASN A 53 16.99 5.10 -6.30
N ILE A 54 17.93 4.76 -5.41
CA ILE A 54 17.98 5.33 -4.05
C ILE A 54 18.13 6.86 -4.07
N GLY A 55 18.78 7.42 -5.09
CA GLY A 55 18.93 8.86 -5.27
C GLY A 55 17.58 9.58 -5.38
N PHE A 56 16.66 9.04 -6.18
CA PHE A 56 15.30 9.59 -6.31
C PHE A 56 14.57 9.66 -4.97
N TRP A 57 14.66 8.61 -4.15
CA TRP A 57 14.01 8.60 -2.84
C TRP A 57 14.66 9.57 -1.85
N ASN A 58 15.98 9.71 -1.91
CA ASN A 58 16.71 10.69 -1.12
C ASN A 58 16.30 12.12 -1.51
N ASP A 59 16.08 12.39 -2.79
CA ASP A 59 15.61 13.69 -3.27
C ASP A 59 14.21 14.02 -2.73
N ILE A 60 13.27 13.06 -2.75
CA ILE A 60 11.95 13.27 -2.14
C ILE A 60 12.10 13.54 -0.63
N GLN A 61 12.89 12.73 0.08
CA GLN A 61 13.13 12.93 1.51
C GLN A 61 13.69 14.34 1.82
N GLN A 62 14.61 14.84 0.99
CA GLN A 62 15.14 16.20 1.11
C GLN A 62 14.05 17.26 0.89
N LYS A 63 13.22 17.11 -0.15
CA LYS A 63 12.10 18.02 -0.43
C LYS A 63 11.06 18.02 0.70
N LEU A 64 10.78 16.86 1.30
CA LEU A 64 9.90 16.77 2.48
C LEU A 64 10.50 17.52 3.67
N ASN A 65 11.80 17.35 3.93
CA ASN A 65 12.50 18.06 5.01
C ASN A 65 12.48 19.58 4.82
N GLN A 66 12.60 20.08 3.59
CA GLN A 66 12.49 21.51 3.27
C GLN A 66 11.10 22.08 3.62
N LYS A 67 10.05 21.25 3.58
CA LYS A 67 8.67 21.61 3.93
C LYS A 67 8.27 21.21 5.35
N LYS A 68 9.21 20.85 6.23
CA LYS A 68 8.93 20.33 7.57
C LYS A 68 7.96 21.20 8.38
N THR A 69 8.20 22.52 8.45
CA THR A 69 7.38 23.45 9.21
C THR A 69 5.95 23.50 8.69
N TYR A 70 5.77 23.48 7.36
CA TYR A 70 4.44 23.44 6.75
C TYR A 70 3.69 22.17 7.15
N TYR A 71 4.32 21.00 7.08
CA TYR A 71 3.68 19.75 7.50
C TYR A 71 3.35 19.70 8.98
N GLN A 72 4.20 20.27 9.84
CA GLN A 72 3.89 20.38 11.27
C GLN A 72 2.61 21.21 11.51
N GLN A 73 2.44 22.31 10.78
CA GLN A 73 1.23 23.14 10.86
C GLN A 73 -0.02 22.40 10.39
N GLU A 74 0.05 21.68 9.27
CA GLU A 74 -1.07 20.89 8.76
C GLU A 74 -1.45 19.74 9.72
N ILE A 75 -0.46 19.07 10.30
CA ILE A 75 -0.68 18.03 11.31
C ILE A 75 -1.30 18.64 12.58
N LYS A 76 -0.78 19.77 13.06
CA LYS A 76 -1.36 20.50 14.20
C LYS A 76 -2.83 20.79 13.95
N LYS A 77 -3.15 21.35 12.77
CA LYS A 77 -4.53 21.62 12.37
C LYS A 77 -5.41 20.37 12.39
N ALA A 78 -4.92 19.25 11.86
CA ALA A 78 -5.66 17.99 11.89
C ALA A 78 -5.92 17.49 13.32
N LEU A 79 -4.92 17.55 14.20
CA LEU A 79 -5.05 17.19 15.61
C LEU A 79 -6.09 18.07 16.31
N LEU A 80 -6.06 19.39 16.08
CA LEU A 80 -7.01 20.33 16.66
C LEU A 80 -8.43 20.16 16.15
N VAL A 81 -8.61 19.68 14.92
CA VAL A 81 -9.94 19.42 14.36
C VAL A 81 -10.53 18.13 14.93
N HIS A 82 -9.72 17.07 15.04
CA HIS A 82 -10.24 15.72 15.27
C HIS A 82 -10.22 15.25 16.72
N LEU A 83 -9.36 15.82 17.57
CA LEU A 83 -9.17 15.34 18.93
C LEU A 83 -9.69 16.32 19.97
N SER A 84 -10.25 15.80 21.05
CA SER A 84 -10.50 16.54 22.28
C SER A 84 -9.22 16.76 23.10
N THR A 85 -9.28 17.68 24.06
CA THR A 85 -8.21 17.92 25.05
C THR A 85 -7.85 16.64 25.82
N TYR A 86 -8.85 15.83 26.17
CA TYR A 86 -8.64 14.54 26.82
C TYR A 86 -7.85 13.56 25.93
N GLU A 87 -8.23 13.42 24.65
CA GLU A 87 -7.55 12.51 23.72
C GLU A 87 -6.12 12.96 23.44
N LEU A 88 -5.89 14.26 23.27
CA LEU A 88 -4.54 14.80 23.13
C LEU A 88 -3.69 14.56 24.38
N THR A 89 -4.27 14.73 25.57
CA THR A 89 -3.58 14.44 26.83
C THR A 89 -3.16 12.97 26.90
N LEU A 90 -4.03 12.03 26.50
CA LEU A 90 -3.69 10.61 26.41
C LEU A 90 -2.57 10.34 25.40
N LEU A 91 -2.55 11.03 24.27
CA LEU A 91 -1.51 10.87 23.24
C LEU A 91 -0.15 11.44 23.69
N THR A 92 -0.14 12.52 24.46
CA THR A 92 1.09 13.14 24.98
C THR A 92 1.61 12.52 26.28
N THR A 93 0.81 11.66 26.91
CA THR A 93 1.22 10.92 28.11
C THR A 93 2.30 9.89 27.74
N PRO A 94 3.37 9.73 28.54
CA PRO A 94 4.37 8.70 28.29
C PRO A 94 3.76 7.29 28.17
N PRO A 95 4.36 6.39 27.36
CA PRO A 95 3.92 4.99 27.26
C PRO A 95 3.79 4.32 28.64
N SER A 96 2.67 3.66 28.89
CA SER A 96 2.42 2.88 30.11
C SER A 96 1.30 1.87 29.87
N GLU A 97 1.28 0.76 30.61
CA GLU A 97 0.22 -0.26 30.47
C GLU A 97 -1.18 0.33 30.63
N LYS A 98 -1.34 1.31 31.51
CA LYS A 98 -2.61 2.01 31.73
C LYS A 98 -3.00 2.86 30.51
N ARG A 99 -2.06 3.60 29.93
CA ARG A 99 -2.28 4.38 28.69
C ARG A 99 -2.65 3.44 27.55
N ASP A 100 -1.88 2.37 27.37
CA ASP A 100 -2.08 1.42 26.28
C ASP A 100 -3.43 0.70 26.43
N SER A 101 -3.84 0.36 27.66
CA SER A 101 -5.17 -0.20 27.95
C SER A 101 -6.29 0.77 27.57
N LEU A 102 -6.13 2.07 27.81
CA LEU A 102 -7.11 3.10 27.41
C LEU A 102 -7.12 3.30 25.89
N LEU A 103 -5.96 3.29 25.24
CA LEU A 103 -5.83 3.34 23.77
C LEU A 103 -6.32 2.07 23.08
N ASN A 104 -6.41 0.93 23.78
CA ASN A 104 -6.88 -0.34 23.22
C ASN A 104 -8.40 -0.56 23.37
N LYS A 105 -9.09 0.27 24.15
CA LYS A 105 -10.57 0.24 24.32
C LYS A 105 -11.33 1.03 23.26
N VAL A 106 -10.75 1.18 22.08
CA VAL A 106 -11.31 1.97 20.98
C VAL A 106 -12.48 1.20 20.37
N ASN A 107 -13.68 1.80 20.42
CA ASN A 107 -14.86 1.26 19.74
C ASN A 107 -14.78 1.51 18.21
N GLU A 108 -15.76 1.05 17.44
CA GLU A 108 -15.75 1.23 15.97
C GLU A 108 -15.77 2.71 15.55
N GLU A 109 -16.51 3.56 16.25
CA GLU A 109 -16.60 5.01 15.99
C GLU A 109 -15.26 5.71 16.26
N GLN A 110 -14.61 5.42 17.39
CA GLN A 110 -13.31 5.99 17.72
C GLN A 110 -12.22 5.46 16.78
N SER A 111 -12.35 4.21 16.31
CA SER A 111 -11.45 3.66 15.28
C SER A 111 -11.57 4.47 13.99
N GLN A 112 -12.80 4.78 13.56
CA GLN A 112 -13.07 5.60 12.40
C GLN A 112 -12.45 7.00 12.53
N LYS A 113 -12.67 7.68 13.66
CA LYS A 113 -12.07 9.00 13.94
C LYS A 113 -10.54 8.97 13.90
N MET A 114 -9.93 7.93 14.47
CA MET A 114 -8.48 7.77 14.44
C MET A 114 -7.95 7.57 13.02
N TYR A 115 -8.65 6.80 12.19
CA TYR A 115 -8.29 6.65 10.78
C TYR A 115 -8.40 7.97 10.00
N GLU A 116 -9.47 8.75 10.23
CA GLU A 116 -9.64 10.06 9.60
C GLU A 116 -8.56 11.05 10.04
N LEU A 117 -8.18 11.05 11.32
CA LEU A 117 -7.05 11.83 11.81
C LEU A 117 -5.74 11.43 11.13
N ILE A 118 -5.39 10.14 11.11
CA ILE A 118 -4.16 9.66 10.46
C ILE A 118 -4.15 10.06 8.98
N TYR A 119 -5.30 9.95 8.33
CA TYR A 119 -5.49 10.33 6.95
C TYR A 119 -5.22 11.82 6.74
N ASP A 120 -5.81 12.69 7.55
CA ASP A 120 -5.65 14.14 7.43
C ASP A 120 -4.24 14.62 7.78
N MET A 121 -3.61 14.02 8.79
CA MET A 121 -2.20 14.26 9.14
C MET A 121 -1.26 13.89 7.99
N GLY A 122 -1.49 12.73 7.34
CA GLY A 122 -0.62 12.21 6.30
C GLY A 122 -0.88 12.80 4.91
N ARG A 123 -2.10 13.26 4.62
CA ARG A 123 -2.56 13.67 3.28
C ARG A 123 -1.62 14.67 2.58
N PRO A 124 -1.14 15.76 3.22
CA PRO A 124 -0.26 16.72 2.56
C PRO A 124 1.09 16.09 2.16
N ILE A 125 1.67 15.26 3.03
CA ILE A 125 2.94 14.57 2.80
C ILE A 125 2.79 13.58 1.64
N LEU A 126 1.75 12.74 1.68
CA LEU A 126 1.48 11.72 0.67
C LEU A 126 1.19 12.37 -0.71
N LYS A 127 0.49 13.50 -0.74
CA LYS A 127 0.24 14.26 -1.96
C LYS A 127 1.52 14.73 -2.64
N ASP A 128 2.47 15.26 -1.87
CA ASP A 128 3.76 15.71 -2.40
C ASP A 128 4.59 14.53 -2.90
N ILE A 129 4.64 13.42 -2.17
CA ILE A 129 5.32 12.18 -2.63
C ILE A 129 4.73 11.69 -3.96
N VAL A 130 3.40 11.61 -4.07
CA VAL A 130 2.70 11.20 -5.30
C VAL A 130 3.01 12.14 -6.46
N THR A 131 3.12 13.44 -6.20
CA THR A 131 3.44 14.44 -7.22
C THR A 131 4.84 14.18 -7.81
N GLU A 132 5.83 13.94 -6.94
CA GLU A 132 7.20 13.62 -7.35
C GLU A 132 7.29 12.31 -8.13
N ILE A 133 6.60 11.26 -7.67
CA ILE A 133 6.50 9.98 -8.40
C ILE A 133 5.87 10.19 -9.78
N THR A 134 4.77 10.92 -9.85
CA THR A 134 4.04 11.18 -11.10
C THR A 134 4.91 11.95 -12.09
N GLN A 135 5.60 13.00 -11.62
CA GLN A 135 6.54 13.75 -12.45
C GLN A 135 7.64 12.83 -12.99
N LYS A 136 8.20 11.94 -12.16
CA LYS A 136 9.24 11.02 -12.61
C LYS A 136 8.74 10.02 -13.67
N LEU A 137 7.51 9.54 -13.51
CA LEU A 137 6.87 8.68 -14.51
C LEU A 137 6.63 9.43 -15.83
N GLN A 138 6.23 10.70 -15.77
CA GLN A 138 6.07 11.55 -16.96
C GLN A 138 7.40 11.77 -17.69
N GLU A 139 8.49 12.09 -16.96
CA GLU A 139 9.85 12.23 -17.52
C GLU A 139 10.29 10.96 -18.27
N LYS A 140 9.97 9.78 -17.70
CA LYS A 140 10.26 8.49 -18.32
C LYS A 140 9.26 8.10 -19.44
N LYS A 141 8.26 8.94 -19.75
CA LYS A 141 7.17 8.66 -20.70
C LYS A 141 6.34 7.41 -20.34
N LEU A 142 6.25 7.11 -19.05
CA LEU A 142 5.50 5.98 -18.51
C LEU A 142 4.15 6.42 -17.94
N TYR A 143 3.79 7.70 -17.94
CA TYR A 143 2.53 8.18 -17.36
C TYR A 143 1.53 8.63 -18.42
N LYS A 144 0.41 7.89 -18.55
CA LYS A 144 -0.76 8.16 -19.42
C LYS A 144 -0.44 8.46 -20.88
N HIS A 145 0.76 8.11 -21.35
CA HIS A 145 1.15 8.39 -22.71
C HIS A 145 0.41 7.42 -23.65
N ASN A 146 -0.59 7.93 -24.38
CA ASN A 146 -1.30 7.24 -25.46
C ASN A 146 -1.89 5.86 -25.10
N ILE A 147 -2.56 5.74 -23.94
CA ILE A 147 -3.23 4.48 -23.58
C ILE A 147 -4.53 4.34 -24.40
N PRO A 148 -4.65 3.35 -25.30
CA PRO A 148 -5.84 3.18 -26.12
C PRO A 148 -7.07 2.77 -25.29
N LEU A 149 -8.26 3.25 -25.68
CA LEU A 149 -9.54 2.87 -25.04
C LEU A 149 -9.77 1.35 -25.03
N ALA A 150 -9.30 0.64 -26.06
CA ALA A 150 -9.39 -0.81 -26.12
C ALA A 150 -8.63 -1.50 -24.95
N ASP A 151 -7.51 -0.94 -24.51
CA ASP A 151 -6.77 -1.51 -23.39
C ASP A 151 -7.43 -1.22 -22.04
N TYR A 152 -8.09 -0.05 -21.89
CA TYR A 152 -8.97 0.19 -20.75
C TYR A 152 -10.10 -0.86 -20.70
N ALA A 153 -10.72 -1.16 -21.84
CA ALA A 153 -11.76 -2.19 -21.93
C ALA A 153 -11.24 -3.58 -21.54
N ARG A 154 -9.98 -3.91 -21.85
CA ARG A 154 -9.36 -5.18 -21.44
C ARG A 154 -9.14 -5.27 -19.92
N PHE A 155 -9.01 -4.15 -19.21
CA PHE A 155 -8.91 -4.15 -17.74
C PHE A 155 -10.24 -4.37 -17.01
N ARG A 156 -11.35 -4.12 -17.71
CA ARG A 156 -12.72 -4.11 -17.16
C ARG A 156 -13.16 -5.49 -16.64
N LEU A 157 -12.89 -6.55 -17.40
CA LEU A 157 -13.39 -7.90 -17.13
C LEU A 157 -12.27 -8.92 -17.26
N GLY A 158 -12.36 -9.98 -16.44
CA GLY A 158 -11.47 -11.13 -16.48
C GLY A 158 -10.81 -11.40 -15.13
N LYS A 159 -9.70 -12.13 -15.20
CA LYS A 159 -8.97 -12.64 -14.04
C LYS A 159 -7.62 -11.94 -13.91
N PHE A 160 -7.23 -11.59 -12.70
CA PHE A 160 -6.04 -10.79 -12.43
C PHE A 160 -5.29 -11.29 -11.19
N ILE A 161 -3.99 -11.06 -11.17
CA ILE A 161 -3.18 -11.03 -9.94
C ILE A 161 -2.86 -9.57 -9.64
N ASN A 162 -3.40 -9.05 -8.53
CA ASN A 162 -3.17 -7.67 -8.07
C ASN A 162 -2.07 -7.62 -7.01
N TYR A 163 -1.20 -6.62 -7.14
CA TYR A 163 -0.04 -6.42 -6.29
C TYR A 163 -0.15 -5.08 -5.57
N TYR A 164 -0.86 -5.07 -4.44
CA TYR A 164 -1.04 -3.85 -3.65
C TYR A 164 0.26 -3.39 -2.97
N TYR A 165 1.08 -4.32 -2.49
CA TYR A 165 2.37 -4.07 -1.82
C TYR A 165 3.37 -5.18 -2.17
N LEU A 166 4.67 -4.88 -2.16
CA LEU A 166 5.80 -5.73 -2.55
C LEU A 166 5.96 -6.93 -1.61
N ASN A 167 5.79 -6.68 -0.32
CA ASN A 167 5.98 -7.67 0.74
C ASN A 167 4.70 -8.47 1.06
N ASN A 168 3.59 -8.16 0.38
CA ASN A 168 2.33 -8.87 0.59
C ASN A 168 2.11 -9.92 -0.50
N VAL A 169 1.55 -11.06 -0.11
CA VAL A 169 1.09 -12.08 -1.05
C VAL A 169 0.08 -11.42 -1.99
N PRO A 170 0.30 -11.46 -3.31
CA PRO A 170 -0.58 -10.78 -4.26
C PRO A 170 -1.97 -11.42 -4.26
N VAL A 171 -3.00 -10.65 -4.61
CA VAL A 171 -4.40 -11.06 -4.51
C VAL A 171 -4.91 -11.56 -5.86
N PHE A 172 -5.60 -12.72 -5.86
CA PHE A 172 -6.30 -13.17 -7.06
C PHE A 172 -7.66 -12.48 -7.16
N THR A 173 -7.94 -11.89 -8.31
CA THR A 173 -9.13 -11.07 -8.50
C THR A 173 -9.90 -11.50 -9.74
N ILE A 174 -11.21 -11.67 -9.59
CA ILE A 174 -12.15 -11.88 -10.69
C ILE A 174 -13.01 -10.63 -10.82
N ARG A 175 -12.99 -10.00 -12.00
CA ARG A 175 -13.88 -8.88 -12.33
C ARG A 175 -14.98 -9.34 -13.28
N LYS A 176 -16.22 -9.15 -12.87
CA LYS A 176 -17.44 -9.41 -13.65
C LYS A 176 -18.22 -8.10 -13.79
N GLN A 177 -19.28 -8.07 -14.60
CA GLN A 177 -20.12 -6.88 -14.68
C GLN A 177 -20.70 -6.51 -13.30
N GLY A 178 -20.35 -5.32 -12.80
CA GLY A 178 -20.85 -4.76 -11.54
C GLY A 178 -20.22 -5.30 -10.25
N GLN A 179 -19.30 -6.27 -10.32
CA GLN A 179 -18.75 -6.92 -9.12
C GLN A 179 -17.29 -7.38 -9.26
N GLN A 180 -16.49 -7.13 -8.21
CA GLN A 180 -15.11 -7.60 -8.09
C GLN A 180 -15.03 -8.60 -6.93
N ILE A 181 -14.44 -9.77 -7.17
CA ILE A 181 -14.20 -10.80 -6.16
C ILE A 181 -12.71 -10.94 -5.96
N GLU A 182 -12.25 -10.81 -4.72
CA GLU A 182 -10.85 -10.92 -4.34
C GLU A 182 -10.63 -12.14 -3.44
N TYR A 183 -9.53 -12.84 -3.67
CA TYR A 183 -9.10 -13.98 -2.88
C TYR A 183 -7.69 -13.76 -2.39
N ASN A 184 -7.52 -13.72 -1.07
CA ASN A 184 -6.23 -13.54 -0.44
C ASN A 184 -5.70 -14.89 0.07
N LYS A 185 -4.54 -15.30 -0.42
CA LYS A 185 -3.92 -16.58 -0.04
C LYS A 185 -3.32 -16.59 1.37
N SER A 186 -2.93 -15.44 1.91
CA SER A 186 -2.33 -15.33 3.24
C SER A 186 -3.34 -15.67 4.35
N ASP A 187 -4.57 -15.18 4.22
CA ASP A 187 -5.63 -15.36 5.23
C ASP A 187 -6.82 -16.23 4.75
N ARG A 188 -6.76 -16.72 3.51
CA ARG A 188 -7.81 -17.52 2.84
C ARG A 188 -9.16 -16.81 2.77
N THR A 189 -9.19 -15.48 2.84
CA THR A 189 -10.43 -14.71 2.77
C THR A 189 -10.88 -14.52 1.32
N LYS A 190 -12.21 -14.49 1.16
CA LYS A 190 -12.89 -14.09 -0.08
C LYS A 190 -13.65 -12.80 0.21
N THR A 191 -13.40 -11.78 -0.57
CA THR A 191 -14.02 -10.46 -0.41
C THR A 191 -14.73 -10.09 -1.70
N THR A 192 -15.98 -9.62 -1.63
CA THR A 192 -16.77 -9.24 -2.81
C THR A 192 -17.17 -7.78 -2.73
N PHE A 193 -16.80 -7.01 -3.74
CA PHE A 193 -17.05 -5.58 -3.83
C PHE A 193 -18.03 -5.27 -4.97
N ALA A 194 -18.88 -4.27 -4.76
CA ALA A 194 -19.62 -3.65 -5.85
C ALA A 194 -18.69 -2.67 -6.60
N PHE A 195 -18.84 -2.57 -7.93
CA PHE A 195 -18.10 -1.56 -8.68
C PHE A 195 -18.90 -1.03 -9.87
N ASP A 196 -18.50 0.15 -10.32
CA ASP A 196 -18.97 0.76 -11.56
C ASP A 196 -17.79 1.14 -12.47
N TRP A 197 -17.91 0.82 -13.76
CA TRP A 197 -16.88 1.10 -14.76
C TRP A 197 -17.26 2.36 -15.55
N LYS A 198 -16.33 3.30 -15.66
CA LYS A 198 -16.41 4.47 -16.55
C LYS A 198 -15.35 4.34 -17.65
N ASP A 199 -15.49 5.10 -18.73
CA ASP A 199 -14.70 4.88 -19.96
C ASP A 199 -13.18 4.85 -19.77
N THR A 200 -12.64 5.57 -18.77
CA THR A 200 -11.19 5.71 -18.53
C THR A 200 -10.75 5.38 -17.10
N TYR A 201 -11.68 5.00 -16.22
CA TYR A 201 -11.41 4.64 -14.83
C TYR A 201 -12.56 3.81 -14.27
N TYR A 202 -12.37 3.16 -13.12
CA TYR A 202 -13.47 2.53 -12.41
C TYR A 202 -13.51 2.91 -10.96
N ASN A 203 -14.72 2.90 -10.42
CA ASN A 203 -15.05 3.21 -9.05
C ASN A 203 -15.41 1.91 -8.36
N LEU A 204 -14.56 1.48 -7.43
CA LEU A 204 -14.89 0.38 -6.52
C LEU A 204 -15.59 0.98 -5.31
N PHE A 205 -16.83 0.57 -5.07
CA PHE A 205 -17.56 0.94 -3.88
C PHE A 205 -17.34 -0.14 -2.83
N ILE A 206 -16.69 0.22 -1.72
CA ILE A 206 -16.54 -0.71 -0.60
C ILE A 206 -17.85 -0.72 0.18
N THR A 207 -18.76 -1.60 -0.19
CA THR A 207 -19.97 -1.89 0.60
C THR A 207 -19.61 -2.85 1.74
N GLU A 208 -20.47 -2.98 2.75
CA GLU A 208 -20.28 -3.97 3.82
C GLU A 208 -20.18 -5.39 3.24
N ILE A 209 -19.13 -6.13 3.62
CA ILE A 209 -18.79 -7.45 3.07
C ILE A 209 -18.73 -8.46 4.20
N SER A 210 -19.46 -9.56 4.04
CA SER A 210 -19.40 -10.72 4.92
C SER A 210 -18.24 -11.66 4.53
N PRO A 211 -17.49 -12.24 5.49
CA PRO A 211 -17.60 -12.02 6.93
C PRO A 211 -16.91 -10.71 7.35
N LYS A 212 -17.40 -10.12 8.45
CA LYS A 212 -17.09 -8.78 8.98
C LYS A 212 -15.76 -8.20 8.46
N PRO A 213 -15.76 -7.00 7.86
CA PRO A 213 -14.57 -6.41 7.27
C PRO A 213 -13.44 -6.35 8.29
N LYS A 214 -12.21 -6.67 7.85
CA LYS A 214 -11.01 -6.40 8.66
C LYS A 214 -10.98 -4.91 9.01
N ARG A 215 -10.42 -4.55 10.18
CA ARG A 215 -10.28 -3.15 10.63
C ARG A 215 -9.70 -2.22 9.55
N LEU A 216 -8.83 -2.73 8.68
CA LEU A 216 -8.20 -2.01 7.57
C LEU A 216 -9.19 -1.49 6.50
N TYR A 217 -10.36 -2.12 6.33
CA TYR A 217 -11.36 -1.71 5.34
C TYR A 217 -12.45 -0.81 5.91
N LEU A 218 -12.66 -0.85 7.24
CA LEU A 218 -13.63 -0.01 7.94
C LEU A 218 -13.58 1.47 7.52
N PRO A 219 -12.42 2.15 7.44
CA PRO A 219 -12.37 3.57 7.11
C PRO A 219 -12.77 3.93 5.69
N PHE A 220 -12.88 2.93 4.81
CA PHE A 220 -13.22 3.11 3.42
C PHE A 220 -14.59 2.55 3.06
N ILE A 221 -15.35 2.02 4.02
CA ILE A 221 -16.73 1.59 3.77
C ILE A 221 -17.53 2.81 3.32
N ASN A 222 -18.32 2.64 2.26
CA ASN A 222 -19.07 3.67 1.54
C ASN A 222 -18.22 4.69 0.77
N ASP A 223 -16.90 4.54 0.72
CA ASP A 223 -16.06 5.33 -0.19
C ASP A 223 -15.99 4.68 -1.58
N SER A 224 -15.70 5.52 -2.57
CA SER A 224 -15.37 5.11 -3.93
C SER A 224 -13.87 5.17 -4.16
N LEU A 225 -13.24 4.02 -4.42
CA LEU A 225 -11.86 3.96 -4.89
C LEU A 225 -11.85 4.09 -6.40
N ARG A 226 -11.26 5.18 -6.89
CA ARG A 226 -11.05 5.41 -8.31
C ARG A 226 -9.73 4.80 -8.73
N TYR A 227 -9.74 3.96 -9.75
CA TYR A 227 -8.54 3.37 -10.33
C TYR A 227 -8.28 3.97 -11.71
N GLU A 228 -7.07 4.47 -11.90
CA GLU A 228 -6.67 5.11 -13.14
C GLU A 228 -5.43 4.44 -13.72
N ILE A 229 -5.59 3.77 -14.86
CA ILE A 229 -4.48 3.13 -15.56
C ILE A 229 -3.58 4.22 -16.14
N TYR A 230 -2.29 4.15 -15.84
CA TYR A 230 -1.30 5.12 -16.33
C TYR A 230 -0.18 4.47 -17.16
N TYR A 231 -0.02 3.14 -17.14
CA TYR A 231 0.95 2.44 -17.97
C TYR A 231 0.53 1.00 -18.24
N ILE A 232 0.89 0.47 -19.39
CA ILE A 232 0.60 -0.93 -19.77
C ILE A 232 1.86 -1.53 -20.41
N LYS A 233 2.26 -2.71 -19.93
CA LYS A 233 3.38 -3.49 -20.46
C LYS A 233 2.96 -4.95 -20.65
N GLY A 234 2.64 -5.32 -21.88
CA GLY A 234 2.12 -6.66 -22.19
C GLY A 234 0.77 -6.91 -21.52
N ASN A 235 0.70 -7.89 -20.61
CA ASN A 235 -0.50 -8.19 -19.81
C ASN A 235 -0.49 -7.52 -18.42
N THR A 236 0.50 -6.68 -18.14
CA THR A 236 0.61 -5.95 -16.87
C THR A 236 0.06 -4.54 -17.01
N TYR A 237 -0.87 -4.19 -16.14
CA TYR A 237 -1.52 -2.89 -16.05
C TYR A 237 -1.03 -2.21 -14.78
N TYR A 238 -0.50 -1.01 -14.91
CA TYR A 238 -0.10 -0.18 -13.79
C TYR A 238 -1.13 0.91 -13.61
N TYR A 239 -1.58 1.09 -12.38
CA TYR A 239 -2.69 1.99 -12.08
C TYR A 239 -2.46 2.74 -10.77
N GLN A 240 -3.08 3.91 -10.71
CA GLN A 240 -3.14 4.76 -9.54
C GLN A 240 -4.52 4.58 -8.91
N MET A 241 -4.57 4.14 -7.66
CA MET A 241 -5.78 4.11 -6.84
C MET A 241 -5.93 5.43 -6.14
N LYS A 242 -7.12 6.02 -6.12
CA LYS A 242 -7.42 7.25 -5.41
C LYS A 242 -8.66 7.09 -4.55
N VAL A 243 -8.53 7.35 -3.25
CA VAL A 243 -9.65 7.42 -2.30
C VAL A 243 -9.47 8.66 -1.43
N LYS A 244 -10.55 9.39 -1.16
CA LYS A 244 -10.54 10.60 -0.30
C LYS A 244 -9.47 11.67 -0.65
N GLY A 245 -8.87 11.64 -1.84
CA GLY A 245 -7.79 12.56 -2.25
C GLY A 245 -6.35 12.01 -2.19
N ILE A 246 -6.09 10.88 -1.54
CA ILE A 246 -4.78 10.22 -1.50
C ILE A 246 -4.67 9.22 -2.64
N SER A 247 -3.46 9.06 -3.17
CA SER A 247 -3.18 8.13 -4.26
C SER A 247 -2.13 7.08 -3.89
N TRP A 248 -2.34 5.87 -4.37
CA TRP A 248 -1.40 4.74 -4.28
C TRP A 248 -1.11 4.20 -5.67
N PHE A 249 0.10 3.71 -5.91
CA PHE A 249 0.47 3.07 -7.16
C PHE A 249 0.46 1.55 -6.96
N SER A 250 -0.03 0.83 -7.96
CA SER A 250 -0.11 -0.62 -7.92
C SER A 250 -0.09 -1.18 -9.34
N LYS A 251 -0.08 -2.50 -9.45
CA LYS A 251 -0.17 -3.20 -10.73
C LYS A 251 -1.07 -4.43 -10.63
N ALA A 252 -1.70 -4.76 -11.75
CA ALA A 252 -2.36 -6.04 -11.94
C ALA A 252 -1.81 -6.74 -13.18
N ILE A 253 -1.68 -8.05 -13.11
CA ILE A 253 -1.34 -8.90 -14.26
C ILE A 253 -2.62 -9.61 -14.70
N LYS A 254 -3.06 -9.38 -15.94
CA LYS A 254 -4.19 -10.09 -16.54
C LYS A 254 -3.80 -11.53 -16.84
N LEU A 255 -4.65 -12.45 -16.40
CA LEU A 255 -4.47 -13.89 -16.55
C LEU A 255 -5.22 -14.43 -17.76
N PRO A 256 -4.78 -15.56 -18.34
CA PRO A 256 -5.59 -16.35 -19.27
C PRO A 256 -6.91 -16.78 -18.63
N GLU A 257 -7.97 -16.88 -19.43
CA GLU A 257 -9.29 -17.31 -18.96
C GLU A 257 -9.29 -18.76 -18.42
N SER A 258 -8.31 -19.58 -18.81
CA SER A 258 -8.16 -20.96 -18.31
C SER A 258 -7.68 -21.06 -16.87
N ILE A 259 -7.14 -19.99 -16.27
CA ILE A 259 -6.63 -20.00 -14.90
C ILE A 259 -7.78 -19.89 -13.92
N GLU A 260 -7.89 -20.82 -12.98
CA GLU A 260 -8.90 -20.82 -11.93
C GLU A 260 -8.33 -20.34 -10.58
N TYR A 261 -9.21 -19.95 -9.66
CA TYR A 261 -8.81 -19.61 -8.28
C TYR A 261 -8.07 -20.78 -7.61
N ALA A 262 -8.46 -22.02 -7.91
CA ALA A 262 -7.80 -23.21 -7.41
C ALA A 262 -6.31 -23.25 -7.81
N ASP A 263 -5.97 -22.84 -9.03
CA ASP A 263 -4.58 -22.79 -9.50
C ASP A 263 -3.77 -21.78 -8.68
N TYR A 264 -4.34 -20.61 -8.38
CA TYR A 264 -3.67 -19.62 -7.54
C TYR A 264 -3.47 -20.13 -6.10
N HIS A 265 -4.43 -20.90 -5.58
CA HIS A 265 -4.30 -21.49 -4.26
C HIS A 265 -3.19 -22.56 -4.22
N VAL A 266 -3.17 -23.46 -5.21
CA VAL A 266 -2.15 -24.52 -5.36
C VAL A 266 -0.77 -23.91 -5.64
N GLY A 267 -0.71 -22.87 -6.47
CA GLY A 267 0.52 -22.27 -6.96
C GLY A 267 1.20 -23.13 -8.02
N TRP A 268 2.53 -23.18 -8.00
CA TRP A 268 3.30 -23.96 -8.97
C TRP A 268 3.09 -25.47 -8.76
N THR A 269 2.88 -26.17 -9.86
CA THR A 269 2.77 -27.63 -9.91
C THR A 269 4.11 -28.29 -9.60
N ARG A 270 4.09 -29.58 -9.22
CA ARG A 270 5.31 -30.35 -8.98
C ARG A 270 6.25 -30.34 -10.20
N LYS A 271 5.70 -30.52 -11.40
CA LYS A 271 6.45 -30.52 -12.65
C LYS A 271 7.18 -29.19 -12.90
N GLU A 272 6.51 -28.07 -12.67
CA GLU A 272 7.11 -26.73 -12.81
C GLU A 272 8.21 -26.49 -11.78
N LYS A 273 8.01 -26.96 -10.54
CA LYS A 273 9.03 -26.89 -9.48
C LYS A 273 10.26 -27.71 -9.85
N ASP A 274 10.06 -28.95 -10.30
CA ASP A 274 11.15 -29.86 -10.67
C ASP A 274 11.95 -29.29 -11.87
N SER A 275 11.26 -28.79 -12.90
CA SER A 275 11.89 -28.12 -14.05
C SER A 275 12.71 -26.90 -13.63
N PHE A 276 12.15 -26.02 -12.80
CA PHE A 276 12.90 -24.86 -12.31
C PHE A 276 14.15 -25.28 -11.52
N MET A 277 14.04 -26.29 -10.66
CA MET A 277 15.15 -26.75 -9.85
C MET A 277 16.27 -27.34 -10.71
N GLU A 278 15.95 -28.11 -11.74
CA GLU A 278 16.92 -28.65 -12.69
C GLU A 278 17.65 -27.53 -13.44
N ASP A 279 16.90 -26.60 -14.02
CA ASP A 279 17.47 -25.47 -14.77
C ASP A 279 18.34 -24.58 -13.88
N CYS A 280 17.88 -24.32 -12.65
CA CYS A 280 18.59 -23.50 -11.68
C CYS A 280 19.92 -24.16 -11.27
N VAL A 281 19.94 -25.43 -10.90
CA VAL A 281 21.19 -26.11 -10.46
C VAL A 281 22.23 -26.16 -11.58
N ASN A 282 21.79 -26.23 -12.83
CA ASN A 282 22.65 -26.21 -14.01
C ASN A 282 23.14 -24.80 -14.39
N ASN A 283 22.72 -23.76 -13.68
CA ASN A 283 23.14 -22.38 -13.93
C ASN A 283 24.67 -22.24 -13.78
N LYS A 284 25.30 -21.58 -14.76
CA LYS A 284 26.77 -21.38 -14.80
C LYS A 284 27.34 -20.75 -13.53
N LYS A 285 26.60 -19.86 -12.86
CA LYS A 285 27.05 -19.20 -11.62
C LYS A 285 27.08 -20.10 -10.40
N LEU A 286 26.41 -21.26 -10.44
CA LEU A 286 26.38 -22.23 -9.35
C LEU A 286 27.41 -23.36 -9.51
N LYS A 287 28.11 -23.43 -10.64
CA LYS A 287 29.09 -24.49 -10.94
C LYS A 287 30.26 -24.60 -9.95
N ALA A 288 30.60 -23.50 -9.27
CA ALA A 288 31.68 -23.46 -8.29
C ALA A 288 31.25 -23.94 -6.89
N LEU A 289 29.96 -24.22 -6.69
CA LEU A 289 29.42 -24.66 -5.41
C LEU A 289 29.25 -26.17 -5.39
N SER A 290 29.21 -26.75 -4.18
CA SER A 290 28.80 -28.14 -4.04
C SER A 290 27.34 -28.33 -4.51
N LYS A 291 27.00 -29.55 -4.96
CA LYS A 291 25.63 -29.90 -5.38
C LYS A 291 24.59 -29.54 -4.30
N THR A 292 24.92 -29.79 -3.04
CA THR A 292 24.05 -29.49 -1.89
C THR A 292 23.82 -27.99 -1.71
N GLU A 293 24.86 -27.16 -1.85
CA GLU A 293 24.74 -25.70 -1.74
C GLU A 293 23.94 -25.12 -2.91
N ALA A 294 24.19 -25.58 -4.14
CA ALA A 294 23.44 -25.18 -5.32
C ALA A 294 21.94 -25.52 -5.17
N GLN A 295 21.62 -26.72 -4.70
CA GLN A 295 20.23 -27.12 -4.43
C GLN A 295 19.57 -26.25 -3.36
N LYS A 296 20.27 -25.92 -2.27
CA LYS A 296 19.75 -25.02 -1.22
C LYS A 296 19.49 -23.61 -1.77
N ALA A 297 20.43 -23.06 -2.53
CA ALA A 297 20.28 -21.73 -3.14
C ALA A 297 19.11 -21.68 -4.14
N CYS A 298 18.97 -22.71 -4.98
CA CYS A 298 17.86 -22.84 -5.92
C CYS A 298 16.52 -23.03 -5.23
N ALA A 299 16.45 -23.83 -4.17
CA ALA A 299 15.23 -23.99 -3.38
C ALA A 299 14.80 -22.67 -2.74
N CYS A 300 15.75 -21.90 -2.17
CA CYS A 300 15.49 -20.55 -1.66
C CYS A 300 15.02 -19.60 -2.77
N THR A 301 15.65 -19.63 -3.94
CA THR A 301 15.29 -18.79 -5.09
C THR A 301 13.89 -19.11 -5.61
N ARG A 302 13.54 -20.40 -5.73
CA ARG A 302 12.20 -20.87 -6.09
C ARG A 302 11.15 -20.31 -5.15
N LEU A 303 11.38 -20.40 -3.83
CA LEU A 303 10.44 -19.88 -2.84
C LEU A 303 10.23 -18.37 -3.01
N LYS A 304 11.29 -17.59 -3.23
CA LYS A 304 11.19 -16.15 -3.50
C LYS A 304 10.44 -15.84 -4.81
N LEU A 305 10.66 -16.65 -5.86
CA LEU A 305 9.93 -16.50 -7.11
C LEU A 305 8.45 -16.86 -6.98
N GLU A 306 8.11 -17.92 -6.27
CA GLU A 306 6.73 -18.32 -6.01
C GLU A 306 5.98 -17.25 -5.19
N GLU A 307 6.67 -16.55 -4.29
CA GLU A 307 6.11 -15.43 -3.55
C GLU A 307 5.78 -14.23 -4.46
N LEU A 308 6.69 -13.89 -5.37
CA LEU A 308 6.51 -12.79 -6.32
C LEU A 308 5.57 -13.14 -7.48
N TYR A 309 5.55 -14.40 -7.90
CA TYR A 309 4.80 -14.93 -9.04
C TYR A 309 4.11 -16.22 -8.60
N PRO A 310 2.96 -16.11 -7.89
CA PRO A 310 2.27 -17.26 -7.31
C PRO A 310 1.80 -18.30 -8.34
N LEU A 311 1.76 -17.92 -9.62
CA LEU A 311 1.42 -18.79 -10.74
C LEU A 311 2.61 -18.85 -11.70
N TYR A 312 2.98 -20.05 -12.14
CA TYR A 312 4.07 -20.21 -13.11
C TYR A 312 3.73 -19.50 -14.44
N ALA A 313 2.46 -19.51 -14.84
CA ALA A 313 1.96 -18.89 -16.08
C ALA A 313 2.18 -17.37 -16.19
N ILE A 314 2.49 -16.68 -15.08
CA ILE A 314 2.76 -15.23 -15.08
C ILE A 314 4.25 -14.88 -14.95
N LEU A 315 5.14 -15.87 -14.97
CA LEU A 315 6.57 -15.60 -14.96
C LEU A 315 6.95 -14.73 -16.17
N PRO A 316 7.66 -13.60 -15.95
CA PRO A 316 8.22 -12.84 -17.05
C PRO A 316 9.21 -13.67 -17.86
N LYS A 317 9.21 -13.49 -19.19
CA LYS A 317 10.10 -14.25 -20.09
C LYS A 317 11.59 -13.95 -19.90
N ASN A 318 11.94 -12.78 -19.38
CA ASN A 318 13.32 -12.31 -19.23
C ASN A 318 13.66 -12.19 -17.74
N LEU A 319 13.73 -13.32 -17.04
CA LEU A 319 13.98 -13.35 -15.60
C LEU A 319 15.44 -13.68 -15.21
N ASP A 320 16.30 -14.03 -16.18
CA ASP A 320 17.61 -14.63 -15.90
C ASP A 320 18.49 -13.79 -14.95
N GLU A 321 18.52 -12.47 -15.15
CA GLU A 321 19.27 -11.55 -14.28
C GLU A 321 18.65 -11.47 -12.87
N LYS A 322 17.33 -11.34 -12.78
CA LYS A 322 16.61 -11.31 -11.49
C LYS A 322 16.76 -12.64 -10.72
N ILE A 323 16.69 -13.77 -11.41
CA ILE A 323 16.93 -15.11 -10.84
C ILE A 323 18.36 -15.18 -10.32
N THR A 324 19.31 -14.69 -11.10
CA THR A 324 20.72 -14.65 -10.72
C THR A 324 20.96 -13.82 -9.45
N ASP A 325 20.38 -12.63 -9.35
CA ASP A 325 20.50 -11.80 -8.15
C ASP A 325 19.84 -12.45 -6.92
N MET A 326 18.69 -13.11 -7.13
CA MET A 326 18.03 -13.87 -6.06
C MET A 326 18.87 -15.06 -5.60
N ILE A 327 19.52 -15.76 -6.51
CA ILE A 327 20.46 -16.84 -6.20
C ILE A 327 21.60 -16.31 -5.32
N ILE A 328 22.24 -15.22 -5.73
CA ILE A 328 23.33 -14.58 -4.98
C ILE A 328 22.83 -14.20 -3.57
N SER A 329 21.68 -13.54 -3.47
CA SER A 329 21.06 -13.19 -2.19
C SER A 329 20.76 -14.42 -1.33
N CYS A 330 20.31 -15.52 -1.92
CA CYS A 330 20.05 -16.77 -1.21
C CYS A 330 21.34 -17.44 -0.70
N LEU A 331 22.46 -17.31 -1.42
CA LEU A 331 23.75 -17.84 -0.98
C LEU A 331 24.31 -17.12 0.25
N TYR A 332 24.18 -15.79 0.30
CA TYR A 332 24.65 -15.00 1.44
C TYR A 332 23.88 -15.28 2.75
N ARG A 333 22.70 -15.89 2.69
CA ARG A 333 21.93 -16.25 3.89
C ARG A 333 22.48 -17.50 4.61
N TYR A 334 23.35 -18.27 3.96
CA TYR A 334 23.90 -19.53 4.48
C TYR A 334 25.41 -19.47 4.76
N ARG A 335 26.01 -18.29 4.66
CA ARG A 335 27.36 -17.98 5.14
C ARG A 335 27.24 -17.11 6.38
#